data_AF-A0AAE0BUQ8-F1
#
_entry.id   AF-A0AAE0BUQ8-F1
#
_cell.length_a   1.000
_cell.length_b   1.000
_cell.length_c   1.000
_cell.angle_alpha   90.00
_cell.angle_beta   90.00
_cell.angle_gamma   90.00
#
_symmetry.space_group_name_H-M   'P 1'
#
loop_
_entity.id
_entity.type
_entity.pdbx_description
1 polymer ?
#
loop_
_entity_poly.entity_id
_entity_poly.type
_entity_poly.pdbx_seq_one_letter_code
_entity_poly.pdbx_strand_id
1 'polypeptide(L)'
;RDVLQVLRDVLQVLRDVLEVLWDVLDVLRDVLEVLIGQMGARTPQVVHRWAEVLKLFNSRTCQLVLGAGAMQVAGLKSITAKHLALANQSLTLILGLLPHIRRALKALLPEARHHLMGNVLDRLSQDYGLHRDEIHSKLLAIMQERLLVHSRQLPSIVELWMRDKEDADVEPSDFAKALVKEIGVLQRVLTPLLLQSELYSIFGRVSTNFNNRLIEAFRKLELSAPVTQRHAYCDGMHIANCLRSLPRQTTDGVDSPGALQEFLHHRFADAMGDSQ
;
A
#
# COMPACT_ATOMS: atom_id res chain seq x y z
N ARG A 1 15.96 -10.08 15.31
CA ARG A 1 15.32 -10.90 14.27
C ARG A 1 16.26 -10.87 13.08
N ASP A 2 16.98 -11.96 12.82
CA ASP A 2 18.15 -11.97 11.94
C ASP A 2 17.84 -11.42 10.56
N VAL A 3 18.64 -10.45 10.12
CA VAL A 3 18.59 -9.88 8.77
C VAL A 3 18.69 -10.99 7.72
N LEU A 4 19.43 -12.06 8.01
CA LEU A 4 19.55 -13.27 7.18
C LEU A 4 18.24 -14.05 7.03
N GLN A 5 17.39 -14.07 8.06
CA GLN A 5 16.08 -14.72 7.97
C GLN A 5 15.13 -13.91 7.09
N VAL A 6 15.12 -12.59 7.24
CA VAL A 6 14.33 -11.71 6.37
C VAL A 6 14.83 -11.75 4.93
N LEU A 7 16.14 -11.82 4.71
CA LEU A 7 16.71 -12.00 3.37
C LEU A 7 16.30 -13.34 2.77
N ARG A 8 16.30 -14.43 3.56
CA ARG A 8 15.87 -15.76 3.14
C ARG A 8 14.38 -15.80 2.78
N ASP A 9 13.53 -15.19 3.60
CA ASP A 9 12.08 -15.14 3.37
C ASP A 9 11.76 -14.32 2.11
N VAL A 10 12.50 -13.24 1.87
CA VAL A 10 12.37 -12.40 0.66
C VAL A 10 12.91 -13.12 -0.56
N LEU A 11 14.02 -13.84 -0.44
CA LEU A 11 14.55 -14.70 -1.49
C LEU A 11 13.61 -15.88 -1.77
N GLN A 12 12.86 -16.35 -0.78
CA GLN A 12 11.86 -17.39 -0.97
C GLN A 12 10.63 -16.84 -1.68
N VAL A 13 10.09 -15.68 -1.29
CA VAL A 13 8.99 -15.06 -2.03
C VAL A 13 9.43 -14.64 -3.43
N LEU A 14 10.66 -14.13 -3.60
CA LEU A 14 11.24 -13.89 -4.92
C LEU A 14 11.41 -15.19 -5.70
N ARG A 15 11.87 -16.28 -5.07
CA ARG A 15 11.96 -17.60 -5.69
C ARG A 15 10.59 -18.08 -6.10
N ASP A 16 9.58 -18.02 -5.25
CA ASP A 16 8.24 -18.49 -5.54
C ASP A 16 7.59 -17.63 -6.65
N VAL A 17 7.83 -16.32 -6.64
CA VAL A 17 7.40 -15.41 -7.72
C VAL A 17 8.19 -15.67 -9.01
N LEU A 18 9.49 -15.98 -8.91
CA LEU A 18 10.35 -16.31 -10.03
C LEU A 18 10.09 -17.71 -10.57
N GLU A 19 9.68 -18.66 -9.73
CA GLU A 19 9.23 -20.02 -10.09
C GLU A 19 7.88 -19.90 -10.76
N VAL A 20 6.96 -19.09 -10.25
CA VAL A 20 5.70 -18.81 -10.96
C VAL A 20 5.96 -18.07 -12.28
N LEU A 21 6.87 -17.09 -12.30
CA LEU A 21 7.28 -16.43 -13.56
C LEU A 21 7.98 -17.41 -14.49
N TRP A 22 8.77 -18.35 -13.97
CA TRP A 22 9.46 -19.37 -14.72
C TRP A 22 8.47 -20.37 -15.29
N ASP A 23 7.54 -20.90 -14.50
CA ASP A 23 6.44 -21.76 -14.91
C ASP A 23 5.57 -21.06 -15.96
N VAL A 24 5.31 -19.75 -15.77
CA VAL A 24 4.66 -18.94 -16.80
C VAL A 24 5.52 -18.93 -18.06
N LEU A 25 6.80 -18.55 -17.96
CA LEU A 25 7.74 -18.50 -19.09
C LEU A 25 7.97 -19.86 -19.76
N ASP A 26 7.86 -20.96 -19.03
CA ASP A 26 8.01 -22.33 -19.53
C ASP A 26 6.74 -22.75 -20.26
N VAL A 27 5.57 -22.41 -19.71
CA VAL A 27 4.31 -22.49 -20.47
C VAL A 27 4.35 -21.55 -21.68
N LEU A 28 4.99 -20.37 -21.59
CA LEU A 28 5.17 -19.47 -22.74
C LEU A 28 6.10 -20.09 -23.78
N ARG A 29 7.17 -20.76 -23.36
CA ARG A 29 8.11 -21.50 -24.21
C ARG A 29 7.39 -22.66 -24.89
N ASP A 30 6.66 -23.48 -24.16
CA ASP A 30 5.88 -24.60 -24.69
C ASP A 30 4.81 -24.12 -25.66
N VAL A 31 4.13 -23.02 -25.34
CA VAL A 31 3.15 -22.39 -26.24
C VAL A 31 3.84 -21.84 -27.49
N LEU A 32 5.02 -21.22 -27.36
CA LEU A 32 5.83 -20.71 -28.48
C LEU A 32 6.40 -21.83 -29.35
N GLU A 33 6.86 -22.94 -28.78
CA GLU A 33 7.34 -24.12 -29.52
C GLU A 33 6.20 -24.81 -30.28
N VAL A 34 5.04 -24.97 -29.65
CA VAL A 34 3.83 -25.46 -30.31
C VAL A 34 3.34 -24.50 -31.40
N LEU A 35 3.51 -23.18 -31.20
CA LEU A 35 3.19 -22.12 -32.15
C LEU A 35 4.10 -22.13 -33.38
N ILE A 36 5.41 -22.32 -33.20
CA ILE A 36 6.41 -22.37 -34.29
C ILE A 36 6.26 -23.68 -35.07
N GLY A 37 5.92 -24.78 -34.40
CA GLY A 37 5.78 -26.10 -35.03
C GLY A 37 4.49 -26.34 -35.83
N GLN A 38 3.43 -25.54 -35.65
CA GLN A 38 2.09 -25.84 -36.23
C GLN A 38 1.42 -24.68 -36.96
N MET A 39 2.20 -23.80 -37.62
CA MET A 39 1.64 -22.69 -38.38
C MET A 39 0.70 -23.15 -39.50
N GLY A 40 -0.60 -22.93 -39.28
CA GLY A 40 -1.66 -23.14 -40.28
C GLY A 40 -3.06 -23.09 -39.68
N ALA A 41 -3.33 -23.76 -38.55
CA ALA A 41 -4.72 -24.03 -38.14
C ALA A 41 -5.12 -23.66 -36.70
N ARG A 42 -4.20 -23.30 -35.78
CA ARG A 42 -4.49 -23.22 -34.33
C ARG A 42 -4.38 -21.84 -33.66
N THR A 43 -4.33 -20.76 -34.44
CA THR A 43 -4.17 -19.39 -33.94
C THR A 43 -5.19 -18.92 -32.88
N PRO A 44 -6.49 -19.26 -32.91
CA PRO A 44 -7.45 -18.80 -31.88
C PRO A 44 -7.32 -19.54 -30.54
N GLN A 45 -6.74 -20.74 -30.51
CA GLN A 45 -6.52 -21.48 -29.25
C GLN A 45 -5.41 -20.83 -28.40
N VAL A 46 -4.46 -20.19 -29.07
CA VAL A 46 -3.33 -19.47 -28.45
C VAL A 46 -3.83 -18.30 -27.61
N VAL A 47 -4.73 -17.50 -28.18
CA VAL A 47 -5.43 -16.39 -27.50
C VAL A 47 -6.04 -16.83 -26.19
N HIS A 48 -6.77 -17.95 -26.25
CA HIS A 48 -7.49 -18.47 -25.10
C HIS A 48 -6.52 -18.92 -24.00
N ARG A 49 -5.50 -19.71 -24.37
CA ARG A 49 -4.47 -20.17 -23.42
C ARG A 49 -3.72 -19.02 -22.76
N TRP A 50 -3.34 -18.00 -23.52
CA TRP A 50 -2.70 -16.81 -22.97
C TRP A 50 -3.62 -16.10 -21.96
N ALA A 51 -4.88 -15.93 -22.30
CA ALA A 51 -5.85 -15.33 -21.38
C ALA A 51 -6.06 -16.19 -20.14
N GLU A 52 -6.09 -17.52 -20.26
CA GLU A 52 -6.20 -18.45 -19.13
C GLU A 52 -5.00 -18.36 -18.18
N VAL A 53 -3.77 -18.34 -18.71
CA VAL A 53 -2.55 -18.18 -17.90
C VAL A 53 -2.58 -16.86 -17.13
N LEU A 54 -2.95 -15.76 -17.80
CA LEU A 54 -3.05 -14.45 -17.15
C LEU A 54 -4.18 -14.39 -16.11
N LYS A 55 -5.31 -15.05 -16.34
CA LYS A 55 -6.38 -15.17 -15.33
C LYS A 55 -5.93 -16.00 -14.14
N LEU A 56 -5.27 -17.12 -14.39
CA LEU A 56 -4.77 -18.02 -13.37
C LEU A 56 -3.74 -17.31 -12.48
N PHE A 57 -2.79 -16.58 -13.08
CA PHE A 57 -1.83 -15.79 -12.35
C PHE A 57 -2.50 -14.75 -11.44
N ASN A 58 -3.46 -13.99 -11.97
CA ASN A 58 -4.18 -12.98 -11.20
C ASN A 58 -4.93 -13.60 -10.01
N SER A 59 -5.70 -14.66 -10.29
CA SER A 59 -6.49 -15.39 -9.30
C SER A 59 -5.60 -16.01 -8.21
N ARG A 60 -4.51 -16.67 -8.61
CA ARG A 60 -3.59 -17.31 -7.67
C ARG A 60 -2.87 -16.29 -6.80
N THR A 61 -2.42 -15.18 -7.38
CA THR A 61 -1.79 -14.09 -6.63
C THR A 61 -2.78 -13.50 -5.61
N CYS A 62 -4.03 -13.28 -6.01
CA CYS A 62 -5.08 -12.77 -5.12
C CYS A 62 -5.31 -13.72 -3.93
N GLN A 63 -5.46 -15.02 -4.20
CA GLN A 63 -5.61 -16.04 -3.14
C GLN A 63 -4.42 -16.07 -2.18
N LEU A 64 -3.19 -16.03 -2.71
CA LEU A 64 -1.99 -16.12 -1.89
C LEU A 64 -1.80 -14.89 -0.99
N VAL A 65 -2.10 -13.70 -1.53
CA VAL A 65 -1.78 -12.42 -0.89
C VAL A 65 -2.97 -11.86 -0.11
N LEU A 66 -4.13 -11.71 -0.74
CA LEU A 66 -5.33 -11.16 -0.11
C LEU A 66 -6.13 -12.23 0.63
N GLY A 67 -6.19 -13.45 0.07
CA GLY A 67 -6.82 -14.62 0.71
C GLY A 67 -5.96 -15.30 1.78
N ALA A 68 -4.78 -14.75 2.10
CA ALA A 68 -3.81 -15.32 3.04
C ALA A 68 -3.37 -16.76 2.72
N GLY A 69 -3.56 -17.23 1.48
CA GLY A 69 -3.19 -18.59 1.08
C GLY A 69 -1.70 -18.89 1.26
N ALA A 70 -0.82 -17.89 1.10
CA ALA A 70 0.62 -18.07 1.32
C ALA A 70 0.98 -18.40 2.78
N MET A 71 0.13 -18.05 3.75
CA MET A 71 0.33 -18.48 5.14
C MET A 71 0.15 -19.99 5.30
N GLN A 72 -0.74 -20.60 4.51
CA GLN A 72 -1.05 -22.02 4.54
C GLN A 72 -0.07 -22.82 3.69
N VAL A 73 0.22 -22.38 2.46
CA VAL A 73 1.00 -23.17 1.50
C VAL A 73 2.50 -22.94 1.58
N ALA A 74 2.93 -21.74 2.01
CA ALA A 74 4.35 -21.38 2.14
C ALA A 74 4.79 -21.24 3.61
N GLY A 75 3.92 -21.56 4.57
CA GLY A 75 4.23 -21.54 6.01
C GLY A 75 4.54 -20.15 6.57
N LEU A 76 4.13 -19.07 5.88
CA LEU A 76 4.35 -17.72 6.36
C LEU A 76 3.53 -17.44 7.61
N LYS A 77 4.17 -16.83 8.63
CA LYS A 77 3.47 -16.40 9.85
C LYS A 77 2.49 -15.26 9.61
N SER A 78 2.75 -14.41 8.60
CA SER A 78 1.87 -13.32 8.20
C SER A 78 2.20 -12.79 6.81
N ILE A 79 1.20 -12.17 6.16
CA ILE A 79 1.41 -11.37 4.96
C ILE A 79 1.81 -9.95 5.38
N THR A 80 3.00 -9.51 4.95
CA THR A 80 3.57 -8.21 5.34
C THR A 80 3.35 -7.16 4.26
N ALA A 81 3.55 -5.88 4.60
CA ALA A 81 3.55 -4.78 3.62
C ALA A 81 4.55 -5.02 2.47
N LYS A 82 5.67 -5.69 2.75
CA LYS A 82 6.66 -6.07 1.73
C LYS A 82 6.09 -7.08 0.73
N HIS A 83 5.38 -8.11 1.21
CA HIS A 83 4.74 -9.09 0.32
C HIS A 83 3.68 -8.43 -0.56
N LEU A 84 2.86 -7.54 0.02
CA LEU A 84 1.87 -6.76 -0.71
C LEU A 84 2.51 -5.88 -1.80
N ALA A 85 3.63 -5.22 -1.49
CA ALA A 85 4.34 -4.38 -2.44
C ALA A 85 4.92 -5.18 -3.62
N LEU A 86 5.53 -6.33 -3.34
CA LEU A 86 6.08 -7.21 -4.37
C LEU A 86 4.97 -7.77 -5.28
N ALA A 87 3.84 -8.20 -4.69
CA ALA A 87 2.68 -8.64 -5.45
C ALA A 87 2.15 -7.52 -6.36
N ASN A 88 2.03 -6.29 -5.85
CA ASN A 88 1.64 -5.13 -6.65
C ASN A 88 2.58 -4.90 -7.84
N GLN A 89 3.90 -4.99 -7.64
CA GLN A 89 4.86 -4.86 -8.75
C GLN A 89 4.74 -5.97 -9.78
N SER A 90 4.52 -7.22 -9.36
CA SER A 90 4.29 -8.33 -10.30
C SER A 90 3.04 -8.09 -11.16
N LEU A 91 1.95 -7.60 -10.55
CA LEU A 91 0.74 -7.23 -11.31
C LEU A 91 0.99 -6.05 -12.25
N THR A 92 1.73 -5.02 -11.79
CA THR A 92 2.12 -3.86 -12.60
C THR A 92 2.98 -4.26 -13.80
N LEU A 93 3.90 -5.21 -13.62
CA LEU A 93 4.71 -5.76 -14.70
C LEU A 93 3.83 -6.42 -15.76
N ILE A 94 2.91 -7.30 -15.36
CA ILE A 94 2.00 -7.96 -16.31
C ILE A 94 1.14 -6.94 -17.06
N LEU A 95 0.59 -5.94 -16.36
CA LEU A 95 -0.13 -4.82 -16.99
C LEU A 95 0.73 -4.10 -18.03
N GLY A 96 2.00 -3.85 -17.72
CA GLY A 96 2.96 -3.25 -18.65
C GLY A 96 3.27 -4.13 -19.87
N LEU A 97 3.16 -5.46 -19.74
CA LEU A 97 3.36 -6.41 -20.84
C LEU A 97 2.12 -6.56 -21.75
N LEU A 98 0.91 -6.30 -21.25
CA LEU A 98 -0.34 -6.48 -22.02
C LEU A 98 -0.33 -5.77 -23.39
N PRO A 99 0.17 -4.52 -23.54
CA PRO A 99 0.27 -3.87 -24.86
C PRO A 99 1.22 -4.58 -25.83
N HIS A 100 2.29 -5.20 -25.32
CA HIS A 100 3.25 -5.97 -26.12
C HIS A 100 2.64 -7.30 -26.56
N ILE A 101 1.99 -8.00 -25.64
CA ILE A 101 1.24 -9.23 -25.91
C ILE A 101 0.16 -8.96 -26.97
N ARG A 102 -0.58 -7.84 -26.83
CA ARG A 102 -1.58 -7.41 -27.82
C ARG A 102 -0.99 -7.25 -29.21
N ARG A 103 0.15 -6.56 -29.35
CA ARG A 103 0.83 -6.39 -30.65
C ARG A 103 1.26 -7.73 -31.25
N ALA A 104 1.88 -8.59 -30.45
CA ALA A 104 2.32 -9.91 -30.90
C ALA A 104 1.15 -10.75 -31.40
N LEU A 105 0.04 -10.78 -30.65
CA LEU A 105 -1.15 -11.54 -31.02
C LEU A 105 -1.85 -10.98 -32.27
N LYS A 106 -1.88 -9.66 -32.45
CA LYS A 106 -2.41 -9.04 -33.69
C LYS A 106 -1.61 -9.47 -34.93
N ALA A 107 -0.29 -9.60 -34.82
CA ALA A 107 0.56 -10.06 -35.92
C ALA A 107 0.30 -11.54 -36.29
N LEU A 108 -0.14 -12.35 -35.32
CA LEU A 108 -0.41 -13.77 -35.52
C LEU A 108 -1.86 -14.04 -35.99
N LEU A 109 -2.82 -13.18 -35.62
CA LEU A 109 -4.25 -13.39 -35.84
C LEU A 109 -4.78 -12.69 -37.10
N PRO A 110 -5.77 -13.30 -37.80
CA PRO A 110 -6.55 -12.58 -38.80
C PRO A 110 -7.25 -11.35 -38.22
N GLU A 111 -7.34 -10.28 -39.01
CA GLU A 111 -7.91 -8.99 -38.60
C GLU A 111 -9.32 -9.09 -38.02
N ALA A 112 -10.16 -9.98 -38.58
CA ALA A 112 -11.52 -10.26 -38.09
C ALA A 112 -11.58 -10.68 -36.61
N ARG A 113 -10.47 -11.17 -36.03
CA ARG A 113 -10.39 -11.60 -34.63
C ARG A 113 -9.73 -10.58 -33.70
N HIS A 114 -9.19 -9.48 -34.22
CA HIS A 114 -8.48 -8.48 -33.42
C HIS A 114 -9.38 -7.84 -32.38
N HIS A 115 -10.65 -7.57 -32.72
CA HIS A 115 -11.60 -6.96 -31.79
C HIS A 115 -11.94 -7.88 -30.62
N LEU A 116 -12.19 -9.17 -30.90
CA LEU A 116 -12.48 -10.16 -29.85
C LEU A 116 -11.29 -10.33 -28.90
N MET A 117 -10.07 -10.43 -29.45
CA MET A 117 -8.82 -10.44 -28.67
C MET A 117 -8.68 -9.18 -27.81
N GLY A 118 -8.91 -7.99 -28.40
CA GLY A 118 -8.83 -6.71 -27.70
C GLY A 118 -9.68 -6.72 -26.44
N ASN A 119 -10.96 -7.09 -26.58
CA ASN A 119 -11.91 -7.18 -25.48
C ASN A 119 -11.45 -8.12 -24.35
N VAL A 120 -10.81 -9.25 -24.68
CA VAL A 120 -10.27 -10.18 -23.68
C VAL A 120 -9.12 -9.55 -22.90
N LEU A 121 -8.19 -8.88 -23.59
CA LEU A 121 -7.05 -8.22 -22.96
C LEU A 121 -7.47 -6.98 -22.15
N ASP A 122 -8.49 -6.25 -22.60
CA ASP A 122 -9.02 -5.10 -21.85
C ASP A 122 -9.68 -5.54 -20.54
N ARG A 123 -10.48 -6.62 -20.57
CA ARG A 123 -11.02 -7.22 -19.33
C ARG A 123 -9.92 -7.67 -18.38
N LEU A 124 -8.88 -8.35 -18.89
CA LEU A 124 -7.72 -8.72 -18.08
C LEU A 124 -7.06 -7.49 -17.47
N SER A 125 -6.85 -6.43 -18.24
CA SER A 125 -6.28 -5.18 -17.72
C SER A 125 -7.13 -4.60 -16.59
N GLN A 126 -8.46 -4.65 -16.71
CA GLN A 126 -9.38 -4.21 -15.67
C GLN A 126 -9.28 -5.08 -14.41
N ASP A 127 -9.30 -6.41 -14.56
CA ASP A 127 -9.22 -7.36 -13.44
C ASP A 127 -7.92 -7.21 -12.64
N TYR A 128 -6.80 -6.98 -13.33
CA TYR A 128 -5.51 -6.70 -12.68
C TYR A 128 -5.50 -5.34 -11.99
N GLY A 129 -6.14 -4.33 -12.59
CA GLY A 129 -6.30 -3.00 -11.97
C GLY A 129 -7.07 -3.09 -10.65
N LEU A 130 -8.21 -3.78 -10.64
CA LEU A 130 -9.01 -4.01 -9.44
C LEU A 130 -8.21 -4.71 -8.34
N HIS A 131 -7.45 -5.75 -8.68
CA HIS A 131 -6.62 -6.45 -7.71
C HIS A 131 -5.53 -5.54 -7.11
N ARG A 132 -4.89 -4.68 -7.91
CA ARG A 132 -3.93 -3.68 -7.36
C ARG A 132 -4.60 -2.70 -6.41
N ASP A 133 -5.80 -2.24 -6.72
CA ASP A 133 -6.58 -1.35 -5.85
C ASP A 133 -6.97 -2.02 -4.52
N GLU A 134 -7.27 -3.31 -4.55
CA GLU A 134 -7.49 -4.11 -3.34
C GLU A 134 -6.22 -4.24 -2.50
N ILE A 135 -5.05 -4.46 -3.12
CA ILE A 135 -3.76 -4.48 -2.41
C ILE A 135 -3.48 -3.12 -1.76
N HIS A 136 -3.68 -2.01 -2.48
CA HIS A 136 -3.53 -0.66 -1.92
C HIS A 136 -4.50 -0.43 -0.75
N SER A 137 -5.74 -0.92 -0.86
CA SER A 137 -6.74 -0.83 0.20
C SER A 137 -6.37 -1.68 1.42
N LYS A 138 -5.74 -2.85 1.22
CA LYS A 138 -5.23 -3.69 2.31
C LYS A 138 -4.07 -3.02 3.05
N LEU A 139 -3.14 -2.38 2.33
CA LEU A 139 -2.07 -1.58 2.94
C LEU A 139 -2.64 -0.45 3.81
N LEU A 140 -3.66 0.25 3.31
CA LEU A 140 -4.36 1.28 4.09
C LEU A 140 -5.04 0.70 5.33
N ALA A 141 -5.73 -0.44 5.20
CA ALA A 141 -6.41 -1.10 6.31
C ALA A 141 -5.43 -1.52 7.43
N ILE A 142 -4.24 -2.03 7.07
CA ILE A 142 -3.19 -2.34 8.03
C ILE A 142 -2.81 -1.08 8.83
N MET A 143 -2.61 0.05 8.15
CA MET A 143 -2.27 1.30 8.83
C MET A 143 -3.42 1.87 9.68
N GLN A 144 -4.68 1.66 9.26
CA GLN A 144 -5.85 2.02 10.05
C GLN A 144 -5.93 1.22 11.35
N GLU A 145 -5.65 -0.08 11.29
CA GLU A 145 -5.61 -0.94 12.47
C GLU A 145 -4.51 -0.49 13.44
N ARG A 146 -3.32 -0.18 12.91
CA ARG A 146 -2.22 0.40 13.69
C ARG A 146 -2.62 1.69 14.41
N LEU A 147 -3.20 2.64 13.68
CA LEU A 147 -3.71 3.88 14.24
C LEU A 147 -4.71 3.62 15.36
N LEU A 148 -5.68 2.74 15.13
CA LEU A 148 -6.70 2.41 16.11
C LEU A 148 -6.12 1.81 17.39
N VAL A 149 -5.14 0.90 17.29
CA VAL A 149 -4.49 0.27 18.44
C VAL A 149 -3.81 1.32 19.32
N HIS A 150 -3.05 2.23 18.72
CA HIS A 150 -2.38 3.30 19.45
C HIS A 150 -3.40 4.31 20.01
N SER A 151 -4.41 4.70 19.23
CA SER A 151 -5.43 5.66 19.68
C SER A 151 -6.26 5.17 20.87
N ARG A 152 -6.39 3.85 21.10
CA ARG A 152 -7.03 3.31 22.30
C ARG A 152 -6.28 3.60 23.59
N GLN A 153 -4.99 3.92 23.51
CA GLN A 153 -4.15 4.23 24.67
C GLN A 153 -4.24 5.71 25.08
N LEU A 154 -4.79 6.57 24.21
CA LEU A 154 -4.87 8.01 24.45
C LEU A 154 -5.51 8.40 25.79
N PRO A 155 -6.63 7.80 26.25
CA PRO A 155 -7.22 8.17 27.54
C PRO A 155 -6.26 7.96 28.72
N SER A 156 -5.57 6.82 28.76
CA SER A 156 -4.57 6.53 29.81
C SER A 156 -3.37 7.47 29.75
N ILE A 157 -2.99 7.90 28.54
CA ILE A 157 -1.90 8.87 28.36
C ILE A 157 -2.32 10.26 28.86
N VAL A 158 -3.57 10.67 28.63
CA VAL A 158 -4.11 11.93 29.14
C VAL A 158 -4.10 11.96 30.67
N GLU A 159 -4.42 10.85 31.34
CA GLU A 159 -4.32 10.76 32.81
C GLU A 159 -2.88 10.94 33.32
N LEU A 160 -1.87 10.52 32.55
CA LEU A 160 -0.47 10.75 32.88
C LEU A 160 -0.11 12.23 32.71
N TRP A 161 -0.53 12.87 31.62
CA TRP A 161 -0.31 14.30 31.38
C TRP A 161 -0.89 15.19 32.49
N MET A 162 -2.01 14.78 33.10
CA MET A 162 -2.61 15.50 34.23
C MET A 162 -1.73 15.54 35.48
N ARG A 163 -0.73 14.64 35.59
CA ARG A 163 0.18 14.56 36.74
C ARG A 163 1.45 15.38 36.55
N ASP A 164 1.70 15.87 35.35
CA ASP A 164 2.87 16.68 35.04
C ASP A 164 2.70 18.11 35.54
N LYS A 165 3.84 18.74 35.86
CA LYS A 165 3.87 20.15 36.27
C LYS A 165 3.60 21.05 35.07
N GLU A 166 2.96 22.19 35.30
CA GLU A 166 2.63 23.14 34.23
C GLU A 166 3.84 23.72 33.49
N ASP A 167 5.02 23.75 34.12
CA ASP A 167 6.28 24.24 33.53
C ASP A 167 7.20 23.11 33.01
N ALA A 168 6.71 21.87 32.93
CA ALA A 168 7.49 20.77 32.39
C ALA A 168 7.74 20.96 30.88
N ASP A 169 8.94 20.59 30.42
CA ASP A 169 9.23 20.53 28.99
C ASP A 169 8.40 19.41 28.34
N VAL A 170 7.67 19.75 27.29
CA VAL A 170 6.64 18.88 26.71
C VAL A 170 7.24 18.08 25.56
N GLU A 171 7.54 16.81 25.81
CA GLU A 171 7.94 15.87 24.76
C GLU A 171 6.77 15.10 24.14
N PRO A 172 6.91 14.63 22.88
CA PRO A 172 5.97 13.69 22.29
C PRO A 172 5.87 12.41 23.12
N SER A 173 4.64 11.96 23.35
CA SER A 173 4.34 10.73 24.06
C SER A 173 4.78 9.48 23.29
N ASP A 174 4.79 8.34 23.98
CA ASP A 174 5.03 7.04 23.35
C ASP A 174 4.00 6.71 22.27
N PHE A 175 2.77 7.20 22.39
CA PHE A 175 1.73 7.08 21.35
C PHE A 175 2.17 7.78 20.06
N ALA A 176 2.58 9.04 20.15
CA ALA A 176 2.99 9.82 18.97
C ALA A 176 4.29 9.26 18.37
N LYS A 177 5.28 8.93 19.21
CA LYS A 177 6.55 8.31 18.79
C LYS A 177 6.31 6.96 18.10
N ALA A 178 5.42 6.12 18.63
CA ALA A 178 5.10 4.82 18.04
C ALA A 178 4.40 4.95 16.68
N LEU A 179 3.42 5.85 16.54
CA LEU A 179 2.74 6.07 15.26
C LEU A 179 3.70 6.58 14.18
N VAL A 180 4.51 7.60 14.49
CA VAL A 180 5.51 8.12 13.55
C VAL A 180 6.48 7.03 13.14
N LYS A 181 6.92 6.19 14.08
CA LYS A 181 7.79 5.04 13.79
C LYS A 181 7.14 4.04 12.84
N GLU A 182 5.87 3.68 13.05
CA GLU A 182 5.17 2.71 12.19
C GLU A 182 4.93 3.25 10.78
N ILE A 183 4.55 4.52 10.65
CA ILE A 183 4.44 5.21 9.36
C ILE A 183 5.81 5.22 8.64
N GLY A 184 6.88 5.57 9.35
CA GLY A 184 8.23 5.58 8.80
C GLY A 184 8.75 4.20 8.40
N VAL A 185 8.38 3.14 9.12
CA VAL A 185 8.69 1.75 8.72
C VAL A 185 7.96 1.39 7.43
N LEU A 186 6.67 1.73 7.30
CA LEU A 186 5.92 1.48 6.07
C LEU A 186 6.57 2.20 4.89
N GLN A 187 6.87 3.50 5.03
CA GLN A 187 7.56 4.28 4.00
C GLN A 187 8.87 3.62 3.57
N ARG A 188 9.73 3.28 4.52
CA ARG A 188 11.03 2.63 4.24
C ARG A 188 10.88 1.30 3.50
N VAL A 189 9.84 0.53 3.79
CA VAL A 189 9.59 -0.76 3.14
C VAL A 189 9.02 -0.58 1.73
N LEU A 190 8.10 0.36 1.53
CA LEU A 190 7.41 0.55 0.24
C LEU A 190 8.23 1.36 -0.77
N THR A 191 8.94 2.40 -0.34
CA THR A 191 9.70 3.32 -1.22
C THR A 191 10.65 2.61 -2.20
N PRO A 192 11.48 1.64 -1.80
CA PRO A 192 12.38 0.97 -2.74
C PRO A 192 11.67 -0.07 -3.64
N LEU A 193 10.40 -0.38 -3.39
CA LEU A 193 9.68 -1.45 -4.08
C LEU A 193 8.63 -0.94 -5.05
N LEU A 194 8.01 0.21 -4.78
CA LEU A 194 6.88 0.72 -5.56
C LEU A 194 7.27 1.86 -6.49
N LEU A 195 6.52 2.01 -7.59
CA LEU A 195 6.64 3.15 -8.49
C LEU A 195 6.18 4.44 -7.79
N GLN A 196 6.72 5.59 -8.19
CA GLN A 196 6.37 6.88 -7.59
C GLN A 196 4.86 7.16 -7.62
N SER A 197 4.17 6.86 -8.73
CA SER A 197 2.72 7.07 -8.85
C SER A 197 1.93 6.23 -7.84
N GLU A 198 2.37 5.01 -7.58
CA GLU A 198 1.77 4.11 -6.58
C GLU A 198 2.03 4.61 -5.17
N LEU A 199 3.26 5.07 -4.88
CA LEU A 199 3.61 5.68 -3.60
C LEU A 199 2.73 6.90 -3.30
N TYR A 200 2.54 7.79 -4.28
CA TYR A 200 1.67 8.96 -4.11
C TYR A 200 0.21 8.56 -3.86
N SER A 201 -0.30 7.57 -4.57
CA SER A 201 -1.66 7.07 -4.36
C SER A 201 -1.84 6.48 -2.96
N ILE A 202 -0.93 5.60 -2.53
CA ILE A 202 -1.01 4.92 -1.23
C ILE A 202 -0.83 5.93 -0.09
N PHE A 203 0.24 6.72 -0.11
CA PHE A 203 0.54 7.65 0.99
C PHE A 203 -0.40 8.86 1.03
N GLY A 204 -0.95 9.28 -0.10
CA GLY A 204 -2.06 10.24 -0.13
C GLY A 204 -3.28 9.71 0.63
N ARG A 205 -3.71 8.48 0.32
CA ARG A 205 -4.83 7.83 1.03
C ARG A 205 -4.56 7.61 2.51
N VAL A 206 -3.35 7.18 2.87
CA VAL A 206 -2.92 7.02 4.28
C VAL A 206 -2.97 8.36 5.00
N SER A 207 -2.39 9.40 4.41
CA SER A 207 -2.37 10.75 5.00
C SER A 207 -3.78 11.27 5.26
N THR A 208 -4.66 11.27 4.24
CA THR A 208 -6.04 11.75 4.39
C THR A 208 -6.79 10.98 5.48
N ASN A 209 -6.63 9.66 5.50
CA ASN A 209 -7.30 8.83 6.50
C ASN A 209 -6.79 9.10 7.93
N PHE A 210 -5.48 9.23 8.09
CA PHE A 210 -4.86 9.51 9.39
C PHE A 210 -5.28 10.90 9.90
N ASN A 211 -5.25 11.92 9.04
CA ASN A 211 -5.72 13.27 9.41
C ASN A 211 -7.16 13.19 9.96
N ASN A 212 -8.09 12.59 9.21
CA ASN A 212 -9.50 12.51 9.62
C ASN A 212 -9.69 11.77 10.95
N ARG A 213 -9.06 10.60 11.11
CA ARG A 213 -9.20 9.78 12.32
C ARG A 213 -8.52 10.42 13.54
N LEU A 214 -7.38 11.07 13.37
CA LEU A 214 -6.70 11.78 14.45
C LEU A 214 -7.49 13.01 14.88
N ILE A 215 -8.00 13.80 13.94
CA ILE A 215 -8.88 14.95 14.25
C ILE A 215 -10.06 14.48 15.09
N GLU A 216 -10.72 13.37 14.70
CA GLU A 216 -11.82 12.81 15.46
C GLU A 216 -11.39 12.31 16.86
N ALA A 217 -10.27 11.59 16.95
CA ALA A 217 -9.74 11.08 18.22
C ALA A 217 -9.40 12.22 19.18
N PHE A 218 -8.64 13.21 18.72
CA PHE A 218 -8.32 14.38 19.52
C PHE A 218 -9.61 15.11 19.92
N ARG A 219 -10.54 15.39 19.00
CA ARG A 219 -11.79 16.13 19.31
C ARG A 219 -12.57 15.53 20.48
N LYS A 220 -12.54 14.20 20.64
CA LYS A 220 -13.22 13.48 21.73
C LYS A 220 -12.50 13.56 23.08
N LEU A 221 -11.24 14.01 23.12
CA LEU A 221 -10.51 14.20 24.38
C LEU A 221 -11.03 15.43 25.12
N GLU A 222 -11.41 15.24 26.38
CA GLU A 222 -11.76 16.31 27.32
C GLU A 222 -10.48 16.81 28.00
N LEU A 223 -9.93 17.93 27.51
CA LEU A 223 -8.67 18.50 27.97
C LEU A 223 -8.94 19.85 28.65
N SER A 224 -9.13 19.84 29.96
CA SER A 224 -9.47 21.05 30.74
C SER A 224 -8.26 21.83 31.24
N ALA A 225 -7.09 21.18 31.38
CA ALA A 225 -5.89 21.80 31.94
C ALA A 225 -4.91 22.25 30.83
N PRO A 226 -4.29 23.45 30.93
CA PRO A 226 -3.33 23.94 29.92
C PRO A 226 -2.18 22.96 29.64
N VAL A 227 -1.66 22.29 30.68
CA VAL A 227 -0.62 21.27 30.53
C VAL A 227 -1.05 20.14 29.59
N THR A 228 -2.26 19.60 29.76
CA THR A 228 -2.79 18.52 28.91
C THR A 228 -3.05 18.97 27.47
N GLN A 229 -3.40 20.24 27.26
CA GLN A 229 -3.59 20.83 25.93
C GLN A 229 -2.25 21.00 25.21
N ARG A 230 -1.19 21.42 25.91
CA ARG A 230 0.18 21.49 25.36
C ARG A 230 0.71 20.11 24.97
N HIS A 231 0.53 19.09 25.80
CA HIS A 231 0.90 17.71 25.43
C HIS A 231 0.14 17.20 24.19
N ALA A 232 -1.18 17.41 24.14
CA ALA A 232 -1.98 17.01 22.99
C ALA A 232 -1.56 17.74 21.70
N TYR A 233 -1.23 19.03 21.80
CA TYR A 233 -0.69 19.81 20.70
C TYR A 233 0.68 19.28 20.25
N CYS A 234 1.61 19.01 21.19
CA CYS A 234 2.93 18.45 20.88
C CYS A 234 2.83 17.10 20.15
N ASP A 235 2.02 16.17 20.66
CA ASP A 235 1.76 14.88 20.03
C ASP A 235 1.16 15.03 18.62
N GLY A 236 0.11 15.83 18.52
CA GLY A 236 -0.59 16.07 17.26
C GLY A 236 0.34 16.69 16.20
N MET A 237 1.18 17.65 16.60
CA MET A 237 2.14 18.30 15.71
C MET A 237 3.26 17.36 15.28
N HIS A 238 3.76 16.53 16.20
CA HIS A 238 4.76 15.51 15.88
C HIS A 238 4.24 14.56 14.79
N ILE A 239 3.00 14.11 14.90
CA ILE A 239 2.35 13.25 13.91
C ILE A 239 2.07 14.01 12.61
N ALA A 240 1.52 15.23 12.69
CA ALA A 240 1.19 16.05 11.52
C ALA A 240 2.41 16.33 10.64
N ASN A 241 3.57 16.60 11.25
CA ASN A 241 4.83 16.80 10.54
C ASN A 241 5.29 15.54 9.82
N CYS A 242 5.18 14.37 10.45
CA CYS A 242 5.44 13.09 9.80
C CYS A 242 4.52 12.89 8.59
N LEU A 243 3.21 13.10 8.74
CA LEU A 243 2.25 12.95 7.63
C LEU A 243 2.55 13.89 6.46
N ARG A 244 3.10 15.09 6.71
CA ARG A 244 3.51 16.04 5.66
C ARG A 244 4.74 15.58 4.88
N SER A 245 5.67 14.89 5.54
CA SER A 245 6.87 14.33 4.89
C SER A 245 6.61 13.11 3.99
N LEU A 246 5.38 12.59 3.97
CA LEU A 246 5.03 11.45 3.14
C LEU A 246 5.01 11.83 1.64
N PRO A 247 5.34 10.90 0.72
CA PRO A 247 5.29 11.16 -0.72
C PRO A 247 3.90 11.63 -1.17
N ARG A 248 3.83 12.76 -1.88
CA ARG A 248 2.58 13.36 -2.40
C ARG A 248 2.80 13.93 -3.80
N GLN A 249 1.72 14.06 -4.57
CA GLN A 249 1.74 14.82 -5.82
C GLN A 249 1.85 16.31 -5.49
N THR A 250 2.80 17.01 -6.12
CA THR A 250 3.11 18.42 -5.91
C THR A 250 2.06 19.40 -6.46
N THR A 251 0.90 18.91 -6.92
CA THR A 251 -0.18 19.74 -7.47
C THR A 251 -1.02 20.43 -6.39
N ASP A 252 -0.95 19.96 -5.14
CA ASP A 252 -1.53 20.66 -4.00
C ASP A 252 -0.50 21.65 -3.46
N GLY A 253 -0.88 22.94 -3.39
CA GLY A 253 0.00 24.05 -3.02
C GLY A 253 0.97 23.71 -1.90
N VAL A 254 2.26 23.92 -2.18
CA VAL A 254 3.44 23.46 -1.41
C VAL A 254 3.44 23.91 0.06
N ASP A 255 2.60 24.87 0.43
CA ASP A 255 2.62 25.55 1.72
C ASP A 255 1.29 25.50 2.52
N SER A 256 0.28 24.72 2.12
CA SER A 256 -0.95 24.64 2.93
C SER A 256 -0.74 23.81 4.20
N PRO A 257 -1.15 24.31 5.39
CA PRO A 257 -1.11 23.51 6.60
C PRO A 257 -1.98 22.27 6.42
N GLY A 258 -1.47 21.10 6.79
CA GLY A 258 -2.25 19.86 6.70
C GLY A 258 -3.47 19.93 7.62
N ALA A 259 -4.58 19.29 7.25
CA ALA A 259 -5.85 19.38 7.99
C ALA A 259 -5.72 19.12 9.51
N LEU A 260 -4.89 18.16 9.92
CA LEU A 260 -4.63 17.92 11.34
C LEU A 260 -3.89 19.11 12.00
N GLN A 261 -2.90 19.68 11.33
CA GLN A 261 -2.17 20.83 11.84
C GLN A 261 -3.12 22.02 12.05
N GLU A 262 -3.94 22.34 11.06
CA GLU A 262 -4.91 23.44 11.14
C GLU A 262 -5.90 23.26 12.29
N PHE A 263 -6.44 22.05 12.44
CA PHE A 263 -7.30 21.70 13.56
C PHE A 263 -6.61 21.88 14.92
N LEU A 264 -5.36 21.46 15.06
CA LEU A 264 -4.61 21.58 16.32
C LEU A 264 -4.31 23.04 16.67
N HIS A 265 -3.94 23.87 15.70
CA HIS A 265 -3.70 25.31 15.93
C HIS A 265 -4.99 25.99 16.40
N HIS A 266 -6.10 25.78 15.69
CA HIS A 266 -7.37 26.38 16.08
C HIS A 266 -7.84 25.89 17.45
N ARG A 267 -7.66 24.62 17.78
CA ARG A 267 -8.19 24.06 19.02
C ARG A 267 -7.37 24.42 20.26
N PHE A 268 -6.07 24.60 20.12
CA PHE A 268 -5.15 24.80 21.25
C PHE A 268 -4.46 26.17 21.26
N ALA A 269 -4.92 27.13 20.44
CA ALA A 269 -4.37 28.49 20.36
C ALA A 269 -4.26 29.17 21.74
N ASP A 270 -5.32 29.11 22.54
CA ASP A 270 -5.38 29.74 23.87
C ASP A 270 -4.38 29.14 24.86
N ALA A 271 -4.06 27.84 24.72
CA ALA A 271 -3.12 27.12 25.59
C ALA A 271 -1.64 27.45 25.29
N MET A 272 -1.38 27.90 24.06
CA MET A 272 -0.06 28.21 23.53
C MET A 272 0.33 29.68 23.72
N GLY A 273 -0.59 30.52 24.20
CA GLY A 273 -0.34 31.95 24.45
C GLY A 273 -0.43 32.84 23.21
N ASP A 274 -1.02 32.35 22.12
CA ASP A 274 -1.18 33.09 20.85
C ASP A 274 -2.43 34.00 20.80
N SER A 275 -3.02 34.33 21.96
CA SER A 275 -4.05 35.36 22.05
C SER A 275 -3.41 36.76 21.96
N GLN A 276 -3.31 37.30 20.74
CA GLN A 276 -3.29 38.74 20.49
C GLN A 276 -4.66 39.19 19.98
#